data_AF-A0A2V6TYS2-F1
#
_entry.id   AF-A0A2V6TYS2-F1
#
_cell.length_a   1.000
_cell.length_b   1.000
_cell.length_c   1.000
_cell.angle_alpha   90.00
_cell.angle_beta   90.00
_cell.angle_gamma   90.00
#
_symmetry.space_group_name_H-M   'P 1'
#
loop_
_entity.id
_entity.type
_entity.pdbx_description
1 polymer ?
#
loop_
_entity_poly.entity_id
_entity_poly.type
_entity_poly.pdbx_seq_one_letter_code
_entity_poly.pdbx_strand_id
1 'polypeptide(L)'
;MRIRERSLIDRPVARVWPYIIRAEHFQQWNRKISSMDTSGEFRLGQPFTTHYQWNNKAIQCVTVATEIQDGRVLELRHSGLMGARIR
;
A
#
# COMPACT_ATOMS: atom_id res chain seq x y z
N MET A 1 -17.09 -3.94 -2.93
CA MET A 1 -15.74 -3.60 -3.46
C MET A 1 -15.68 -4.01 -4.92
N ARG A 2 -15.22 -3.15 -5.85
CA ARG A 2 -15.08 -3.50 -7.27
C ARG A 2 -13.60 -3.83 -7.56
N ILE A 3 -13.33 -5.01 -8.10
CA ILE A 3 -11.98 -5.42 -8.49
C ILE A 3 -11.53 -4.53 -9.66
N ARG A 4 -10.41 -3.83 -9.51
CA ARG A 4 -9.80 -3.02 -10.58
C ARG A 4 -8.80 -3.80 -11.41
N GLU A 5 -8.07 -4.70 -10.78
CA GLU A 5 -6.99 -5.46 -11.39
C GLU A 5 -6.93 -6.85 -10.77
N ARG A 6 -6.55 -7.86 -11.56
CA ARG A 6 -6.34 -9.23 -11.11
C ARG A 6 -5.08 -9.78 -11.74
N SER A 7 -4.20 -10.30 -10.90
CA SER A 7 -2.97 -10.98 -11.31
C SER A 7 -2.97 -12.39 -10.74
N LEU A 8 -2.46 -13.35 -11.53
CA LEU A 8 -2.26 -14.73 -11.08
C LEU A 8 -0.80 -14.91 -10.68
N ILE A 9 -0.56 -15.45 -9.49
CA ILE A 9 0.77 -15.72 -8.95
C ILE A 9 0.87 -17.23 -8.70
N ASP A 10 1.69 -17.93 -9.48
CA ASP A 10 1.91 -19.37 -9.35
C ASP A 10 2.91 -19.70 -8.22
N ARG A 11 2.56 -19.34 -6.98
CA ARG A 11 3.36 -19.62 -5.78
C ARG A 11 2.45 -19.88 -4.57
N PRO A 12 2.89 -20.68 -3.58
CA PRO A 12 2.12 -20.90 -2.36
C PRO A 12 1.86 -19.60 -1.60
N VAL A 13 0.68 -19.47 -0.99
CA VAL A 13 0.28 -18.29 -0.21
C VAL A 13 1.31 -17.95 0.88
N ALA A 14 1.82 -18.96 1.60
CA ALA A 14 2.83 -18.76 2.64
C ALA A 14 4.13 -18.10 2.13
N ARG A 15 4.42 -18.22 0.83
CA ARG A 15 5.58 -17.56 0.19
C ARG A 15 5.24 -16.17 -0.33
N VAL A 16 3.99 -15.94 -0.74
CA VAL A 16 3.53 -14.65 -1.30
C VAL A 16 3.19 -13.66 -0.19
N TRP A 17 2.53 -14.12 0.87
CA TRP A 17 2.02 -13.26 1.93
C TRP A 17 3.07 -12.34 2.56
N PRO A 18 4.29 -12.82 2.90
CA PRO A 18 5.34 -11.94 3.44
C PRO A 18 5.76 -10.81 2.49
N TYR A 19 5.58 -10.98 1.16
CA TYR A 19 5.83 -9.92 0.18
C TYR A 19 4.68 -8.90 0.10
N ILE A 20 3.46 -9.30 0.42
CA ILE A 20 2.28 -8.43 0.38
C ILE A 20 2.23 -7.54 1.63
N ILE A 21 2.51 -8.10 2.81
CA ILE A 21 2.32 -7.41 4.09
C ILE A 21 3.49 -6.48 4.48
N ARG A 22 4.61 -6.52 3.75
CA ARG A 22 5.79 -5.71 4.05
C ARG A 22 5.82 -4.40 3.26
N ALA A 23 6.08 -3.31 3.97
CA ALA A 23 6.15 -1.97 3.43
C ALA A 23 7.17 -1.83 2.28
N GLU A 24 8.35 -2.41 2.44
CA GLU A 24 9.43 -2.29 1.45
C GLU A 24 9.05 -2.95 0.13
N HIS A 25 8.46 -4.14 0.21
CA HIS A 25 7.94 -4.83 -0.96
C HIS A 25 6.74 -4.09 -1.53
N PHE A 26 5.89 -3.50 -0.66
CA PHE A 26 4.75 -2.71 -1.09
C PHE A 26 5.15 -1.48 -1.93
N GLN A 27 6.26 -0.84 -1.59
CA GLN A 27 6.84 0.24 -2.39
C GLN A 27 7.43 -0.27 -3.72
N GLN A 28 8.08 -1.43 -3.72
CA GLN A 28 8.75 -1.97 -4.90
C GLN A 28 7.78 -2.31 -6.05
N TRP A 29 6.67 -2.99 -5.76
CA TRP A 29 5.71 -3.40 -6.79
C TRP A 29 4.75 -2.27 -7.22
N ASN A 30 4.47 -1.28 -6.35
CA ASN A 30 3.61 -0.16 -6.69
C ASN A 30 4.44 1.05 -7.18
N ARG A 31 4.70 1.10 -8.49
CA ARG A 31 5.52 2.14 -9.14
C ARG A 31 5.06 3.58 -8.93
N LYS A 32 3.84 3.80 -8.43
CA LYS A 32 3.33 5.15 -8.11
C LYS A 32 3.84 5.65 -6.77
N ILE A 33 4.29 4.78 -5.87
CA ILE A 33 4.80 5.14 -4.54
C ILE A 33 6.25 5.58 -4.69
N SER A 34 6.58 6.78 -4.23
CA SER A 34 7.95 7.27 -4.17
C SER A 34 8.64 6.90 -2.86
N SER A 35 7.92 6.96 -1.75
CA SER A 35 8.43 6.64 -0.42
C SER A 35 7.29 6.42 0.57
N MET A 36 7.60 5.77 1.69
CA MET A 36 6.72 5.64 2.85
C MET A 36 7.54 5.84 4.12
N ASP A 37 6.91 6.36 5.18
CA ASP A 37 7.51 6.51 6.53
C ASP A 37 7.24 5.27 7.41
N THR A 38 7.22 4.09 6.80
CA THR A 38 6.99 2.83 7.47
C THR A 38 7.91 1.74 6.94
N SER A 39 8.21 0.76 7.79
CA SER A 39 9.15 -0.32 7.53
C SER A 39 8.67 -1.60 8.19
N GLY A 40 9.04 -2.74 7.63
CA GLY A 40 8.61 -4.06 8.08
C GLY A 40 7.16 -4.33 7.73
N GLU A 41 6.53 -5.18 8.52
CA GLU A 41 5.14 -5.59 8.30
C GLU A 41 4.17 -4.50 8.73
N PHE A 42 3.13 -4.28 7.92
CA PHE A 42 2.04 -3.38 8.27
C PHE A 42 1.39 -3.82 9.57
N ARG A 43 1.05 -2.86 10.43
CA ARG A 43 0.37 -3.12 11.69
C ARG A 43 -1.03 -2.56 11.65
N LEU A 44 -1.98 -3.38 12.10
CA LEU A 44 -3.40 -3.01 12.15
C LEU A 44 -3.58 -1.73 12.97
N GLY A 45 -4.28 -0.75 12.40
CA GLY A 45 -4.57 0.53 13.04
C GLY A 45 -3.39 1.51 13.15
N GLN A 46 -2.17 1.12 12.78
CA GLN A 46 -1.02 2.04 12.80
C GLN A 46 -1.01 2.90 11.53
N PRO A 47 -1.16 4.24 11.65
CA PRO A 47 -1.09 5.12 10.49
C PRO A 47 0.35 5.32 10.01
N PHE A 48 0.50 5.54 8.71
CA PHE A 48 1.75 5.91 8.05
C PHE A 48 1.49 6.84 6.86
N THR A 49 2.42 7.70 6.51
CA THR A 49 2.40 8.53 5.32
C THR A 49 2.87 7.76 4.10
N THR A 50 2.08 7.81 3.03
CA THR A 50 2.48 7.33 1.71
C THR A 50 2.68 8.50 0.78
N HIS A 51 3.87 8.61 0.19
CA HIS A 51 4.17 9.59 -0.84
C HIS A 51 4.06 8.94 -2.21
N TYR A 52 3.34 9.58 -3.13
CA TYR A 52 3.18 9.14 -4.50
C TYR A 52 3.70 10.18 -5.50
N GLN A 53 4.12 9.66 -6.65
CA GLN A 53 4.32 10.41 -7.88
C GLN A 53 3.17 10.09 -8.83
N TRP A 54 2.26 11.05 -9.03
CA TRP A 54 1.14 10.90 -9.96
C TRP A 54 1.11 12.07 -10.94
N ASN A 55 1.25 11.78 -12.24
CA ASN A 55 1.24 12.77 -13.32
C ASN A 55 2.24 13.92 -13.06
N ASN A 56 3.48 13.60 -12.69
CA ASN A 56 4.54 14.54 -12.32
C ASN A 56 4.21 15.45 -11.13
N LYS A 57 3.25 15.07 -10.29
CA LYS A 57 2.94 15.76 -9.04
C LYS A 57 3.30 14.88 -7.85
N ALA A 58 3.99 15.49 -6.90
CA ALA A 58 4.18 14.92 -5.57
C ALA A 58 2.86 15.07 -4.78
N ILE A 59 2.32 13.94 -4.38
CA ILE A 59 1.10 13.87 -3.56
C ILE A 59 1.39 12.94 -2.38
N GLN A 60 0.71 13.15 -1.26
CA GLN A 60 0.84 12.32 -0.07
C GLN A 60 -0.52 12.11 0.58
N CYS A 61 -0.67 11.01 1.31
CA CYS A 61 -1.82 10.78 2.16
C CYS A 61 -1.41 9.97 3.39
N VAL A 62 -2.27 10.01 4.41
CA VAL A 62 -2.18 9.09 5.54
C VAL A 62 -2.85 7.79 5.13
N THR A 63 -2.14 6.69 5.27
CA THR A 63 -2.63 5.34 5.06
C THR A 63 -2.70 4.61 6.39
N VAL A 64 -3.72 3.78 6.58
CA VAL A 64 -3.85 2.91 7.74
C VAL A 64 -4.29 1.52 7.30
N ALA A 65 -3.67 0.48 7.85
CA ALA A 65 -4.18 -0.88 7.68
C ALA A 65 -5.45 -1.04 8.52
N THR A 66 -6.58 -1.27 7.87
CA THR A 66 -7.90 -1.44 8.51
C THR A 66 -8.27 -2.90 8.70
N GLU A 67 -7.65 -3.80 7.94
CA GLU A 67 -7.85 -5.24 8.06
C GLU A 67 -6.57 -5.98 7.67
N ILE A 68 -6.19 -6.97 8.46
CA ILE A 68 -5.10 -7.91 8.18
C ILE A 68 -5.60 -9.31 8.53
N GLN A 69 -5.87 -10.12 7.50
CA GLN A 69 -6.14 -11.55 7.62
C GLN A 69 -5.03 -12.33 6.93
N ASP A 70 -4.24 -13.08 7.70
CA ASP A 70 -3.06 -13.76 7.18
C ASP A 70 -3.33 -14.66 5.98
N GLY A 71 -2.56 -14.44 4.92
CA GLY A 71 -2.68 -15.16 3.66
C GLY A 71 -3.96 -14.89 2.87
N ARG A 72 -4.78 -13.93 3.29
CA ARG A 72 -6.11 -13.67 2.70
C ARG A 72 -6.30 -12.22 2.28
N VAL A 73 -6.20 -11.28 3.22
CA VAL A 73 -6.62 -9.89 3.01
C VAL A 73 -5.68 -8.94 3.74
N LEU A 74 -5.16 -7.97 3.00
CA LEU A 74 -4.60 -6.73 3.53
C LEU A 74 -5.46 -5.58 3.00
N GLU A 75 -6.18 -4.90 3.89
CA GLU A 75 -6.93 -3.69 3.54
C GLU A 75 -6.15 -2.46 4.01
N LEU A 76 -5.81 -1.59 3.06
CA LEU A 76 -5.19 -0.29 3.31
C LEU A 76 -6.20 0.81 2.97
N ARG A 77 -6.51 1.64 3.97
CA ARG A 77 -7.37 2.81 3.79
C ARG A 77 -6.51 4.06 3.69
N HIS A 78 -6.69 4.80 2.61
CA HIS A 78 -6.02 6.07 2.36
C HIS A 78 -6.94 7.25 2.73
N SER A 79 -6.38 8.27 3.38
CA SER A 79 -7.03 9.55 3.59
C SER A 79 -7.17 10.32 2.27
N GLY A 80 -7.78 11.51 2.34
CA GLY A 80 -7.70 12.48 1.24
C GLY A 80 -6.25 12.74 0.82
N LEU A 81 -6.04 12.93 -0.48
CA LEU A 81 -4.74 13.26 -1.05
C LEU A 81 -4.39 14.71 -0.75
N MET A 82 -3.16 14.96 -0.33
CA MET A 82 -2.59 16.29 -0.12
C MET A 82 -1.40 16.48 -1.06
N GLY A 83 -1.27 17.65 -1.68
CA GLY A 83 -0.14 17.93 -2.56
C GLY A 83 -0.32 19.21 -3.34
N ALA A 84 0.76 19.66 -3.99
CA ALA A 84 0.74 20.90 -4.76
C ALA A 84 -0.31 20.82 -5.89
N ARG A 85 -1.28 21.74 -5.88
CA ARG A 85 -2.39 21.80 -6.85
C ARG A 85 -3.35 20.59 -6.83
N ILE A 86 -3.51 19.93 -5.67
CA ILE A 86 -4.69 19.09 -5.39
C ILE A 86 -5.73 20.02 -4.75
N ARG A 87 -6.87 20.20 -5.42
CA ARG A 87 -8.03 20.94 -4.90
C ARG A 87 -8.99 19.96 -4.25
#